data_AF-A0A2G9ND90-F1
#
_entry.id   AF-A0A2G9ND90-F1
#
_cell.length_a   1.000
_cell.length_b   1.000
_cell.length_c   1.000
_cell.angle_alpha   90.00
_cell.angle_beta   90.00
_cell.angle_gamma   90.00
#
_symmetry.space_group_name_H-M   'P 1'
#
loop_
_entity.id
_entity.type
_entity.pdbx_description
1 polymer ?
#
loop_
_entity_poly.entity_id
_entity_poly.type
_entity_poly.pdbx_seq_one_letter_code
_entity_poly.pdbx_strand_id
1 'polypeptide(L)'
;MKSNKNDLPSISFIIIGVIAGLVAVLDYIGVVGFPIGVFGVSAFYIGAAFYTAFAIWFRIKGLLAIYIGLLIGSLFSGTFTIFAFILALGNVFGAAIPALFFNKLGFNPELKRFRDYVAFVISATILQNIISATWVLTGFYLVGIMPAEAAFLASAGWIGGGIIVSLVIGIPLLKFTTPVIKKTTLIR
;
A
#
# COMPACT_ATOMS: atom_id res chain seq x y z
N MET A 1 3.98 -15.93 -30.26
CA MET A 1 4.45 -14.55 -30.47
C MET A 1 5.58 -14.27 -29.46
N LYS A 2 6.84 -14.19 -29.90
CA LYS A 2 7.98 -13.88 -29.00
C LYS A 2 8.00 -12.35 -28.80
N SER A 3 7.82 -11.89 -27.57
CA SER A 3 7.91 -10.47 -27.19
C SER A 3 9.32 -9.94 -27.49
N ASN A 4 9.39 -8.75 -28.08
CA ASN A 4 10.64 -8.09 -28.40
C ASN A 4 11.29 -7.60 -27.10
N LYS A 5 12.63 -7.72 -26.95
CA LYS A 5 13.32 -7.32 -25.70
C LYS A 5 13.10 -5.83 -25.35
N ASN A 6 12.78 -5.01 -26.35
CA ASN A 6 12.48 -3.59 -26.20
C ASN A 6 11.05 -3.30 -25.68
N ASP A 7 10.15 -4.29 -25.64
CA ASP A 7 8.78 -4.13 -25.11
C ASP A 7 8.76 -4.16 -23.58
N LEU A 8 9.75 -4.83 -22.96
CA LEU A 8 9.82 -5.07 -21.52
C LEU A 8 9.99 -3.79 -20.67
N PRO A 9 10.85 -2.82 -21.05
CA PRO A 9 10.93 -1.53 -20.36
C PRO A 9 9.65 -0.71 -20.52
N SER A 10 9.09 -0.65 -21.73
CA SER A 10 7.87 0.12 -22.05
C SER A 10 6.66 -0.36 -21.26
N ILE A 11 6.44 -1.67 -21.17
CA ILE A 11 5.37 -2.26 -20.36
C ILE A 11 5.57 -1.95 -18.87
N SER A 12 6.82 -1.89 -18.40
CA SER A 12 7.11 -1.57 -17.00
C SER A 12 6.72 -0.15 -16.63
N PHE A 13 6.99 0.83 -17.51
CA PHE A 13 6.56 2.21 -17.30
C PHE A 13 5.05 2.36 -17.33
N ILE A 14 4.36 1.65 -18.25
CA ILE A 14 2.90 1.65 -18.31
C ILE A 14 2.30 1.10 -17.01
N ILE A 15 2.80 -0.05 -16.51
CA ILE A 15 2.34 -0.64 -15.25
C ILE A 15 2.53 0.35 -14.10
N ILE A 16 3.72 0.97 -14.00
CA ILE A 16 4.00 1.95 -12.94
C ILE A 16 3.04 3.13 -13.03
N GLY A 17 2.84 3.70 -14.22
CA GLY A 17 1.95 4.84 -14.43
C GLY A 17 0.49 4.53 -14.09
N VAL A 18 -0.02 3.39 -14.54
CA VAL A 18 -1.40 2.95 -14.26
C VAL A 18 -1.61 2.72 -12.76
N ILE A 19 -0.69 2.02 -12.10
CA ILE A 19 -0.79 1.77 -10.65
C ILE A 19 -0.66 3.09 -9.89
N ALA A 20 0.27 3.98 -10.26
CA ALA A 20 0.44 5.27 -9.61
C ALA A 20 -0.84 6.12 -9.73
N GLY A 21 -1.49 6.14 -10.89
CA GLY A 21 -2.77 6.82 -11.07
C GLY A 21 -3.87 6.25 -10.17
N LEU A 22 -3.99 4.92 -10.09
CA LEU A 22 -4.95 4.27 -9.18
C LEU A 22 -4.64 4.58 -7.71
N VAL A 23 -3.37 4.52 -7.32
CA VAL A 23 -2.91 4.84 -5.97
C VAL A 23 -3.23 6.28 -5.60
N ALA A 24 -3.04 7.24 -6.52
CA ALA A 24 -3.36 8.64 -6.30
C ALA A 24 -4.86 8.86 -6.00
N VAL A 25 -5.73 8.18 -6.74
CA VAL A 25 -7.19 8.23 -6.50
C VAL A 25 -7.54 7.61 -5.14
N LEU A 26 -6.95 6.45 -4.83
CA LEU A 26 -7.18 5.76 -3.55
C LEU A 26 -6.69 6.59 -2.35
N ASP A 27 -5.55 7.26 -2.50
CA ASP A 27 -5.00 8.16 -1.48
C ASP A 27 -5.92 9.35 -1.23
N TYR A 28 -6.35 10.01 -2.31
CA TYR A 28 -7.29 11.11 -2.21
C TYR A 28 -8.58 10.71 -1.49
N ILE A 29 -9.17 9.57 -1.85
CA ILE A 29 -10.36 9.03 -1.18
C ILE A 29 -10.08 8.72 0.29
N GLY A 30 -8.92 8.14 0.61
CA GLY A 30 -8.56 7.79 1.99
C GLY A 30 -8.40 9.01 2.89
N VAL A 31 -7.64 10.01 2.43
CA VAL A 31 -7.32 11.22 3.20
C VAL A 31 -8.54 12.14 3.32
N VAL A 32 -9.30 12.33 2.24
CA VAL A 32 -10.43 13.27 2.21
C VAL A 32 -11.73 12.62 2.68
N GLY A 33 -11.97 11.35 2.34
CA GLY A 33 -13.25 10.69 2.54
C GLY A 33 -13.47 10.13 3.96
N PHE A 34 -12.41 9.76 4.67
CA PHE A 34 -12.50 9.10 5.98
C PHE A 34 -11.54 9.66 7.05
N PRO A 35 -11.49 10.99 7.29
CA PRO A 35 -10.54 11.56 8.25
C PRO A 35 -10.90 11.22 9.71
N ILE A 36 -9.89 11.12 10.59
CA ILE A 36 -10.09 10.90 12.05
C ILE A 36 -9.68 12.09 12.92
N GLY A 37 -9.71 13.30 12.38
CA GLY A 37 -9.35 14.52 13.12
C GLY A 37 -7.85 14.73 13.32
N VAL A 38 -7.00 13.84 12.77
CA VAL A 38 -5.56 14.03 12.67
C VAL A 38 -5.20 14.21 11.20
N PHE A 39 -4.45 15.27 10.89
CA PHE A 39 -4.10 15.62 9.51
C PHE A 39 -3.43 14.45 8.79
N GLY A 40 -4.01 14.06 7.65
CA GLY A 40 -3.49 12.97 6.82
C GLY A 40 -3.66 11.57 7.37
N VAL A 41 -4.41 11.39 8.47
CA VAL A 41 -4.73 10.07 9.03
C VAL A 41 -6.20 9.73 8.77
N SER A 42 -6.41 8.51 8.31
CA SER A 42 -7.73 8.01 7.90
C SER A 42 -8.18 6.84 8.76
N ALA A 43 -9.48 6.77 9.03
CA ALA A 43 -10.12 5.69 9.78
C ALA A 43 -10.11 4.38 9.00
N PHE A 44 -10.28 4.47 7.68
CA PHE A 44 -10.41 3.32 6.79
C PHE A 44 -9.66 3.64 5.51
N TYR A 45 -8.34 3.56 5.60
CA TYR A 45 -7.48 3.85 4.46
C TYR A 45 -7.50 2.70 3.44
N ILE A 46 -8.51 2.71 2.56
CA ILE A 46 -8.79 1.64 1.58
C ILE A 46 -7.56 1.33 0.71
N GLY A 47 -6.75 2.35 0.40
CA GLY A 47 -5.52 2.21 -0.38
C GLY A 47 -4.56 1.15 0.16
N ALA A 48 -4.52 0.94 1.49
CA ALA A 48 -3.58 0.01 2.12
C ALA A 48 -3.70 -1.44 1.58
N ALA A 49 -4.93 -1.92 1.36
CA ALA A 49 -5.17 -3.25 0.79
C ALA A 49 -4.66 -3.37 -0.66
N PHE A 50 -4.83 -2.29 -1.45
CA PHE A 50 -4.34 -2.24 -2.82
C PHE A 50 -2.81 -2.13 -2.87
N TYR A 51 -2.20 -1.39 -1.94
CA TYR A 51 -0.75 -1.27 -1.84
C TYR A 51 -0.11 -2.63 -1.58
N THR A 52 -0.67 -3.40 -0.65
CA THR A 52 -0.29 -4.80 -0.43
C THR A 52 -0.36 -5.60 -1.73
N ALA A 53 -1.51 -5.56 -2.42
CA ALA A 53 -1.71 -6.35 -3.63
C ALA A 53 -0.73 -5.96 -4.74
N PHE A 54 -0.55 -4.66 -5.00
CA PHE A 54 0.38 -4.17 -6.00
C PHE A 54 1.83 -4.50 -5.67
N ALA A 55 2.23 -4.37 -4.40
CA ALA A 55 3.58 -4.73 -3.97
C ALA A 55 3.83 -6.25 -4.10
N ILE A 56 2.84 -7.09 -3.78
CA ILE A 56 2.92 -8.54 -3.98
C ILE A 56 3.03 -8.89 -5.46
N TRP A 57 2.13 -8.36 -6.29
CA TRP A 57 2.05 -8.69 -7.72
C TRP A 57 3.23 -8.16 -8.52
N PHE A 58 3.60 -6.89 -8.32
CA PHE A 58 4.55 -6.17 -9.16
C PHE A 58 5.90 -5.90 -8.51
N ARG A 59 6.12 -6.39 -7.27
CA ARG A 59 7.38 -6.30 -6.53
C ARG A 59 7.87 -4.85 -6.46
N ILE A 60 9.15 -4.59 -6.78
CA ILE A 60 9.76 -3.25 -6.77
C ILE A 60 8.98 -2.27 -7.64
N LYS A 61 8.42 -2.70 -8.78
CA LYS A 61 7.64 -1.80 -9.65
C LYS A 61 6.35 -1.35 -8.97
N GLY A 62 5.70 -2.25 -8.24
CA GLY A 62 4.53 -1.93 -7.42
C GLY A 62 4.87 -0.94 -6.31
N LEU A 63 6.00 -1.14 -5.61
CA LEU A 63 6.47 -0.22 -4.57
C LEU A 63 6.80 1.18 -5.11
N LEU A 64 7.48 1.25 -6.26
CA LEU A 64 7.76 2.53 -6.93
C LEU A 64 6.46 3.23 -7.37
N ALA A 65 5.50 2.46 -7.89
CA ALA A 65 4.21 3.01 -8.29
C ALA A 65 3.38 3.51 -7.09
N ILE A 66 3.45 2.83 -5.94
CA ILE A 66 2.83 3.30 -4.68
C ILE A 66 3.46 4.62 -4.26
N TYR A 67 4.80 4.71 -4.26
CA TYR A 67 5.51 5.94 -3.90
C TYR A 67 5.07 7.11 -4.79
N ILE A 68 5.17 6.94 -6.11
CA ILE A 68 4.82 7.98 -7.08
C ILE A 68 3.33 8.33 -6.99
N GLY A 69 2.46 7.34 -6.85
CA GLY A 69 1.02 7.55 -6.73
C GLY A 69 0.62 8.34 -5.50
N LEU A 70 1.26 8.09 -4.35
CA LEU A 70 1.02 8.85 -3.11
C LEU A 70 1.48 10.30 -3.23
N LEU A 71 2.61 10.53 -3.91
CA LEU A 71 3.06 11.89 -4.23
C LEU A 71 2.08 12.63 -5.13
N ILE A 72 1.54 11.95 -6.16
CA ILE A 72 0.52 12.51 -7.05
C ILE A 72 -0.79 12.75 -6.30
N GLY A 73 -1.24 11.80 -5.47
CA GLY A 73 -2.44 11.95 -4.63
C GLY A 73 -2.34 13.16 -3.72
N SER A 74 -1.19 13.32 -3.06
CA SER A 74 -0.87 14.49 -2.24
C SER A 74 -0.85 15.81 -3.01
N LEU A 75 -0.46 15.80 -4.30
CA LEU A 75 -0.54 16.99 -5.15
C LEU A 75 -2.00 17.41 -5.37
N PHE A 76 -2.89 16.45 -5.64
CA PHE A 76 -4.31 16.74 -5.88
C PHE A 76 -5.11 17.04 -4.61
N SER A 77 -4.71 16.51 -3.46
CA SER A 77 -5.31 16.85 -2.17
C SER A 77 -4.79 18.18 -1.59
N GLY A 78 -3.79 18.81 -2.23
CA GLY A 78 -3.16 20.03 -1.73
C GLY A 78 -2.20 19.80 -0.56
N THR A 79 -1.78 18.56 -0.30
CA THR A 79 -0.88 18.18 0.80
C THR A 79 0.54 17.86 0.36
N PHE A 80 0.93 18.24 -0.88
CA PHE A 80 2.27 17.99 -1.44
C PHE A 80 3.35 18.86 -0.77
N THR A 81 3.82 18.40 0.38
CA THR A 81 4.89 18.99 1.18
C THR A 81 5.79 17.87 1.74
N ILE A 82 6.62 18.15 2.74
CA ILE A 82 7.36 17.11 3.48
C ILE A 82 6.44 15.96 3.98
N PHE A 83 5.17 16.28 4.26
CA PHE A 83 4.11 15.32 4.55
C PHE A 83 4.05 14.18 3.52
N ALA A 84 3.99 14.54 2.23
CA ALA A 84 3.79 13.59 1.15
C ALA A 84 4.93 12.57 1.05
N PHE A 85 6.17 13.03 1.26
CA PHE A 85 7.36 12.17 1.23
C PHE A 85 7.39 11.20 2.42
N ILE A 86 7.10 11.69 3.64
CA ILE A 86 7.03 10.86 4.84
C ILE A 86 5.92 9.81 4.69
N LEU A 87 4.73 10.24 4.25
CA LEU A 87 3.58 9.37 4.01
C LEU A 87 3.90 8.29 2.96
N ALA A 88 4.47 8.69 1.83
CA ALA A 88 4.80 7.78 0.74
C ALA A 88 5.83 6.73 1.16
N LEU A 89 6.90 7.13 1.84
CA LEU A 89 7.93 6.20 2.34
C LEU A 89 7.37 5.22 3.36
N GLY A 90 6.58 5.69 4.32
CA GLY A 90 6.02 4.81 5.34
C GLY A 90 5.09 3.74 4.77
N ASN A 91 4.23 4.12 3.81
CA ASN A 91 3.37 3.16 3.10
C ASN A 91 4.17 2.19 2.24
N VAL A 92 5.25 2.63 1.59
CA VAL A 92 6.15 1.75 0.83
C VAL A 92 6.86 0.76 1.75
N PHE A 93 7.39 1.21 2.90
CA PHE A 93 8.01 0.31 3.87
C PHE A 93 7.02 -0.71 4.42
N GLY A 94 5.80 -0.28 4.75
CA GLY A 94 4.73 -1.17 5.15
C GLY A 94 4.41 -2.22 4.08
N ALA A 95 4.18 -1.80 2.84
CA ALA A 95 3.81 -2.68 1.73
C ALA A 95 4.95 -3.60 1.25
N ALA A 96 6.21 -3.22 1.50
CA ALA A 96 7.36 -4.07 1.21
C ALA A 96 7.36 -5.36 2.04
N ILE A 97 6.83 -5.34 3.27
CA ILE A 97 6.80 -6.50 4.17
C ILE A 97 5.99 -7.67 3.59
N PRO A 98 4.69 -7.52 3.25
CA PRO A 98 3.96 -8.62 2.62
C PRO A 98 4.54 -8.97 1.24
N ALA A 99 5.08 -8.01 0.48
CA ALA A 99 5.78 -8.34 -0.75
C ALA A 99 6.96 -9.29 -0.52
N LEU A 100 7.74 -9.11 0.56
CA LEU A 100 8.82 -10.02 0.94
C LEU A 100 8.29 -11.42 1.29
N PHE A 101 7.22 -11.50 2.09
CA PHE A 101 6.62 -12.78 2.46
C PHE A 101 6.18 -13.57 1.21
N PHE A 102 5.38 -12.96 0.34
CA PHE A 102 4.82 -13.66 -0.81
C PHE A 102 5.79 -13.85 -1.97
N ASN A 103 6.80 -12.99 -2.13
CA ASN A 103 7.76 -13.12 -3.25
C ASN A 103 9.05 -13.85 -2.88
N LYS A 104 9.51 -13.79 -1.62
CA LYS A 104 10.78 -14.42 -1.21
C LYS A 104 10.59 -15.64 -0.31
N LEU A 105 9.55 -15.68 0.54
CA LEU A 105 9.34 -16.78 1.48
C LEU A 105 8.40 -17.88 0.95
N GLY A 106 7.92 -17.76 -0.29
CA GLY A 106 7.19 -18.82 -0.99
C GLY A 106 5.73 -19.02 -0.57
N PHE A 107 5.09 -18.02 0.04
CA PHE A 107 3.65 -18.02 0.29
C PHE A 107 2.87 -17.77 -1.00
N ASN A 108 1.67 -18.37 -1.11
CA ASN A 108 0.88 -18.24 -2.34
C ASN A 108 -0.09 -17.04 -2.26
N PRO A 109 0.05 -16.02 -3.13
CA PRO A 109 -0.82 -14.84 -3.11
C PRO A 109 -2.29 -15.14 -3.49
N GLU A 110 -2.61 -16.33 -4.01
CA GLU A 110 -4.00 -16.79 -4.19
C GLU A 110 -4.62 -17.32 -2.89
N LEU A 111 -3.90 -17.25 -1.77
CA LEU A 111 -4.32 -17.69 -0.43
C LEU A 111 -4.92 -19.11 -0.47
N LYS A 112 -4.17 -20.08 -1.02
CA LYS A 112 -4.70 -21.45 -1.27
C LYS A 112 -4.71 -22.30 -0.01
N ARG A 113 -3.77 -22.07 0.89
CA ARG A 113 -3.57 -22.87 2.11
C ARG A 113 -3.71 -21.97 3.33
N PHE A 114 -4.07 -22.55 4.47
CA PHE A 114 -4.18 -21.81 5.74
C PHE A 114 -2.91 -21.02 6.07
N ARG A 115 -1.72 -21.58 5.82
CA ARG A 115 -0.45 -20.87 6.01
C ARG A 115 -0.34 -19.56 5.22
N ASP A 116 -0.97 -19.48 4.05
CA ASP A 116 -0.94 -18.28 3.21
C ASP A 116 -1.83 -17.17 3.81
N TYR A 117 -2.95 -17.55 4.42
CA TYR A 117 -3.78 -16.63 5.21
C TYR A 117 -3.05 -16.14 6.46
N VAL A 118 -2.38 -17.03 7.19
CA VAL A 118 -1.57 -16.64 8.36
C VAL A 118 -0.47 -15.68 7.94
N ALA A 119 0.24 -15.97 6.85
CA ALA A 119 1.25 -15.08 6.30
C ALA A 119 0.66 -13.71 5.92
N PHE A 120 -0.53 -13.68 5.31
CA PHE A 120 -1.23 -12.44 4.99
C PHE A 120 -1.58 -11.63 6.25
N VAL A 121 -2.18 -12.27 7.26
CA VAL A 121 -2.57 -11.58 8.50
C VAL A 121 -1.33 -11.01 9.19
N ILE A 122 -0.27 -11.79 9.34
CA ILE A 122 0.96 -11.31 9.99
C ILE A 122 1.60 -10.18 9.17
N SER A 123 1.82 -10.38 7.88
CA SER A 123 2.60 -9.43 7.07
C SER A 123 1.82 -8.22 6.57
N ALA A 124 0.63 -8.41 6.00
CA ALA A 124 -0.16 -7.37 5.34
C ALA A 124 -1.19 -6.70 6.25
N THR A 125 -1.55 -7.34 7.37
CA THR A 125 -2.58 -6.81 8.29
C THR A 125 -1.93 -6.23 9.54
N ILE A 126 -0.99 -6.92 10.16
CA ILE A 126 -0.35 -6.47 11.40
C ILE A 126 0.92 -5.68 11.09
N LEU A 127 1.95 -6.32 10.53
CA LEU A 127 3.27 -5.72 10.37
C LEU A 127 3.27 -4.52 9.43
N GLN A 128 2.60 -4.62 8.27
CA GLN A 128 2.45 -3.50 7.33
C GLN A 128 1.92 -2.24 8.03
N ASN A 129 0.84 -2.37 8.79
CA ASN A 129 0.19 -1.23 9.44
C ASN A 129 1.01 -0.68 10.60
N ILE A 130 1.63 -1.55 11.41
CA ILE A 130 2.53 -1.11 12.48
C ILE A 130 3.71 -0.34 11.91
N ILE A 131 4.39 -0.88 10.90
CA ILE A 131 5.59 -0.25 10.31
C ILE A 131 5.23 1.06 9.62
N SER A 132 4.15 1.07 8.84
CA SER A 132 3.69 2.28 8.16
C SER A 132 3.28 3.36 9.15
N ALA A 133 2.41 3.05 10.12
CA ALA A 133 1.97 4.02 11.13
C ALA A 133 3.15 4.53 11.97
N THR A 134 4.04 3.63 12.42
CA THR A 134 5.21 4.03 13.21
C THR A 134 6.10 5.00 12.43
N TRP A 135 6.41 4.70 11.17
CA TRP A 135 7.22 5.59 10.33
C TRP A 135 6.55 6.96 10.15
N VAL A 136 5.29 6.94 9.72
CA VAL A 136 4.58 8.17 9.34
C VAL A 136 4.33 9.06 10.55
N LEU A 137 3.80 8.51 11.63
CA LEU A 137 3.43 9.27 12.82
C LEU A 137 4.67 9.80 13.56
N THR A 138 5.75 9.01 13.62
CA THR A 138 7.04 9.50 14.14
C THR A 138 7.56 10.63 13.27
N GLY A 139 7.54 10.46 11.94
CA GLY A 139 7.96 11.50 11.01
C GLY A 139 7.16 12.80 11.21
N PHE A 140 5.83 12.72 11.29
CA PHE A 140 4.95 13.87 11.50
C PHE A 140 5.21 14.57 12.82
N TYR A 141 5.45 13.81 13.89
CA TYR A 141 5.84 14.39 15.18
C TYR A 141 7.18 15.14 15.06
N LEU A 142 8.20 14.52 14.47
CA LEU A 142 9.53 15.11 14.34
C LEU A 142 9.56 16.38 13.49
N VAL A 143 8.67 16.52 12.50
CA VAL A 143 8.57 17.73 11.67
C VAL A 143 7.51 18.72 12.16
N GLY A 144 6.92 18.51 13.34
CA GLY A 144 5.96 19.42 13.96
C GLY A 144 4.57 19.45 13.31
N ILE A 145 4.22 18.45 12.49
CA ILE A 145 2.88 18.33 11.87
C ILE A 145 1.86 17.76 12.86
N MET A 146 2.28 16.84 13.73
CA MET A 146 1.40 16.15 14.66
C MET A 146 1.86 16.37 16.11
N PRO A 147 0.97 16.83 17.01
CA PRO A 147 1.26 16.94 18.43
C PRO A 147 1.32 15.56 19.10
N ALA A 148 2.09 15.41 20.18
CA ALA A 148 2.31 14.13 20.86
C ALA A 148 1.01 13.55 21.43
N GLU A 149 0.09 14.40 21.86
CA GLU A 149 -1.21 14.03 22.43
C GLU A 149 -2.12 13.34 21.42
N ALA A 150 -1.92 13.61 20.12
CA ALA A 150 -2.66 12.97 19.04
C ALA A 150 -2.12 11.57 18.67
N ALA A 151 -0.93 11.20 19.16
CA ALA A 151 -0.22 10.00 18.71
C ALA A 151 -1.02 8.71 18.97
N PHE A 152 -1.70 8.60 20.11
CA PHE A 152 -2.49 7.41 20.44
C PHE A 152 -3.69 7.27 19.50
N LEU A 153 -4.49 8.33 19.33
CA LEU A 153 -5.64 8.33 18.44
C LEU A 153 -5.23 8.03 16.99
N ALA A 154 -4.15 8.69 16.52
CA ALA A 154 -3.62 8.48 15.18
C ALA A 154 -3.16 7.04 14.97
N SER A 155 -2.41 6.48 15.92
CA SER A 155 -1.90 5.10 15.84
C SER A 155 -3.04 4.08 15.90
N ALA A 156 -3.97 4.24 16.83
CA ALA A 156 -5.09 3.33 17.00
C ALA A 156 -6.03 3.35 15.78
N GLY A 157 -6.35 4.54 15.26
CA GLY A 157 -7.18 4.70 14.07
C GLY A 157 -6.51 4.14 12.82
N TRP A 158 -5.24 4.45 12.60
CA TRP A 158 -4.49 3.91 11.45
C TRP A 158 -4.38 2.40 11.52
N ILE A 159 -3.87 1.86 12.62
CA ILE A 159 -3.61 0.42 12.76
C ILE A 159 -4.92 -0.36 12.76
N GLY A 160 -5.91 0.06 13.56
CA GLY A 160 -7.21 -0.60 13.64
C GLY A 160 -7.95 -0.55 12.31
N GLY A 161 -8.00 0.62 11.68
CA GLY A 161 -8.58 0.85 10.37
C GLY A 161 -7.93 0.00 9.27
N GLY A 162 -6.60 0.03 9.23
CA GLY A 162 -5.79 -0.74 8.29
C GLY A 162 -5.95 -2.24 8.47
N ILE A 163 -6.10 -2.74 9.71
CA ILE A 163 -6.40 -4.15 9.97
C ILE A 163 -7.74 -4.53 9.34
N ILE A 164 -8.80 -3.74 9.59
CA ILE A 164 -10.13 -4.00 9.04
C ILE A 164 -10.09 -3.98 7.51
N VAL A 165 -9.47 -2.97 6.91
CA VAL A 165 -9.32 -2.85 5.45
C VAL A 165 -8.57 -4.05 4.87
N SER A 166 -7.43 -4.45 5.46
CA SER A 166 -6.65 -5.57 4.95
C SER A 166 -7.44 -6.89 5.01
N LEU A 167 -8.20 -7.13 6.06
CA LEU A 167 -9.00 -8.35 6.21
C LEU A 167 -10.22 -8.36 5.27
N VAL A 168 -10.97 -7.26 5.21
CA VAL A 168 -12.23 -7.17 4.47
C VAL A 168 -12.00 -6.99 2.98
N ILE A 169 -10.97 -6.23 2.57
CA ILE A 169 -10.69 -5.92 1.17
C ILE A 169 -9.49 -6.72 0.67
N GLY A 170 -8.39 -6.73 1.42
CA GLY A 170 -7.13 -7.34 0.97
C GLY A 170 -7.23 -8.86 0.74
N ILE A 171 -7.93 -9.59 1.61
CA ILE A 171 -8.13 -11.04 1.42
C ILE A 171 -8.95 -11.33 0.15
N PRO A 172 -10.16 -10.79 -0.06
CA PRO A 172 -10.90 -11.00 -1.31
C PRO A 172 -10.13 -10.54 -2.54
N LEU A 173 -9.49 -9.37 -2.49
CA LEU A 173 -8.72 -8.81 -3.60
C LEU A 173 -7.62 -9.79 -4.04
N LEU A 174 -6.82 -10.30 -3.10
CA LEU A 174 -5.80 -11.29 -3.44
C LEU A 174 -6.40 -12.62 -3.90
N LYS A 175 -7.43 -13.11 -3.21
CA LYS A 175 -8.03 -14.42 -3.48
C LYS A 175 -8.62 -14.51 -4.89
N PHE A 176 -9.36 -13.49 -5.30
CA PHE A 176 -10.12 -13.51 -6.55
C PHE A 176 -9.37 -12.89 -7.71
N THR A 177 -8.54 -11.87 -7.47
CA THR A 177 -7.87 -11.14 -8.56
C THR A 177 -6.51 -11.72 -8.91
N THR A 178 -5.78 -12.32 -7.95
CA THR A 178 -4.46 -12.94 -8.25
C THR A 178 -4.51 -13.99 -9.39
N PRO A 179 -5.49 -14.91 -9.45
CA PRO A 179 -5.59 -15.85 -10.57
C PRO A 179 -5.78 -15.16 -11.93
N VAL A 180 -6.46 -14.01 -11.95
CA VAL A 180 -6.65 -13.21 -13.18
C VAL A 180 -5.33 -12.55 -13.57
N ILE A 181 -4.65 -11.90 -12.63
CA ILE A 181 -3.37 -11.22 -12.90
C ILE A 181 -2.28 -12.20 -13.37
N LYS A 182 -2.24 -13.43 -12.83
CA LYS A 182 -1.30 -14.46 -13.31
C LYS A 182 -1.53 -14.86 -14.77
N LYS A 183 -2.76 -14.73 -15.29
CA LYS A 183 -3.09 -15.07 -16.68
C LYS A 183 -2.70 -13.98 -17.68
N THR A 184 -2.51 -12.73 -17.25
CA THR A 184 -2.31 -11.59 -18.15
C THR A 184 -0.86 -11.37 -18.58
N THR A 185 0.07 -12.27 -18.23
CA THR A 185 1.53 -12.15 -18.42
C THR A 185 2.19 -10.95 -17.73
N LEU A 186 1.42 -10.14 -16.99
CA LEU A 186 1.88 -8.97 -16.24
C LEU A 186 2.78 -9.31 -15.06
N ILE A 187 2.60 -10.50 -14.48
CA ILE A 187 3.44 -11.04 -13.42
C ILE A 187 4.00 -12.38 -13.90
N ARG A 188 5.30 -12.41 -14.23
CA ARG A 188 6.05 -13.62 -14.58
C ARG A 188 7.01 -13.97 -13.46
#